data_AF-A0A920G6I4-F1
#
_entry.id   AF-A0A920G6I4-F1
#
_cell.length_a   1.000
_cell.length_b   1.000
_cell.length_c   1.000
_cell.angle_alpha   90.00
_cell.angle_beta   90.00
_cell.angle_gamma   90.00
#
_symmetry.space_group_name_H-M   'P 1'
#
loop_
_entity.id
_entity.type
_entity.pdbx_description
1 polymer ?
#
loop_
_entity_poly.entity_id
_entity_poly.type
_entity_poly.pdbx_seq_one_letter_code
_entity_poly.pdbx_strand_id
1 'polypeptide(L)' 'MAGKRKDVYLVVGGKYHDFDFARLELLKLLAGHDVIRVKVANDYSDVDAMCESDLS' A
#
# COMPACT_ATOMS: atom_id res chain seq x y z
N MET A 1 8.69 20.87 9.16
CA MET A 1 9.32 19.58 9.51
C MET A 1 9.08 18.65 8.34
N ALA A 2 10.07 18.42 7.48
CA ALA A 2 9.94 17.43 6.41
C ALA A 2 9.83 16.05 7.08
N GLY A 3 8.66 15.42 7.04
CA GLY A 3 8.44 14.13 7.67
C GLY A 3 9.34 13.06 7.04
N LYS A 4 9.81 12.11 7.85
CA LYS A 4 10.60 10.96 7.36
C LYS A 4 9.75 10.18 6.35
N ARG A 5 10.32 9.83 5.20
CA ARG A 5 9.69 8.94 4.21
C ARG A 5 9.18 7.67 4.89
N LYS A 6 7.99 7.22 4.49
CA LYS A 6 7.33 6.01 4.96
C LYS A 6 6.99 5.10 3.79
N ASP A 7 7.53 3.89 3.83
CA ASP A 7 7.23 2.87 2.83
C ASP A 7 6.05 2.01 3.34
N VAL A 8 4.98 1.96 2.55
CA VAL A 8 3.72 1.28 2.90
C VAL A 8 3.50 0.14 1.92
N TYR A 9 3.25 -1.05 2.44
CA TYR A 9 2.87 -2.23 1.66
C TYR A 9 1.35 -2.41 1.74
N LEU A 10 0.65 -2.18 0.64
CA LEU A 10 -0.80 -2.28 0.59
C LEU A 10 -1.20 -3.56 -0.16
N VAL A 11 -1.69 -4.55 0.56
CA VAL A 11 -2.25 -5.76 -0.04
C VAL A 11 -3.72 -5.53 -0.39
N VAL A 12 -4.04 -5.51 -1.69
CA VAL A 12 -5.42 -5.46 -2.18
C VAL A 12 -5.61 -6.54 -3.22
N GLY A 13 -6.26 -7.62 -2.82
CA GLY A 13 -6.63 -8.69 -3.73
C GLY A 13 -7.60 -9.66 -3.10
N GLY A 14 -8.40 -10.30 -3.95
CA GLY A 14 -9.28 -11.37 -3.54
C GLY A 14 -9.81 -12.08 -4.78
N LYS A 15 -9.93 -13.40 -4.68
CA LYS A 15 -10.23 -14.29 -5.82
C LYS A 15 -11.63 -14.10 -6.42
N TYR A 16 -12.53 -13.42 -5.71
CA TYR A 16 -13.97 -13.43 -6.00
C TYR A 16 -14.60 -12.03 -6.15
N HIS A 17 -13.86 -10.94 -5.94
CA HIS A 17 -14.40 -9.59 -5.99
C HIS A 17 -13.47 -8.61 -6.70
N ASP A 18 -14.07 -7.60 -7.33
CA ASP A 18 -13.36 -6.44 -7.87
C ASP A 18 -13.05 -5.47 -6.71
N PHE A 19 -11.75 -5.22 -6.51
CA PHE A 19 -11.26 -4.29 -5.49
C PHE A 19 -10.66 -3.03 -6.10
N ASP A 20 -10.79 -2.82 -7.41
CA ASP A 20 -10.16 -1.71 -8.12
C ASP A 20 -10.64 -0.36 -7.59
N PHE A 21 -11.93 -0.25 -7.26
CA PHE A 21 -12.50 0.95 -6.66
C PHE A 21 -11.94 1.21 -5.25
N ALA A 22 -11.96 0.20 -4.38
CA ALA A 22 -11.45 0.34 -3.01
C ALA A 22 -9.94 0.64 -2.99
N ARG A 23 -9.16 -0.04 -3.86
CA ARG A 23 -7.73 0.22 -4.05
C ARG A 23 -7.49 1.67 -4.43
N LEU A 24 -8.25 2.20 -5.39
CA LEU A 24 -8.09 3.58 -5.86
C LEU A 24 -8.38 4.58 -4.74
N GLU A 25 -9.45 4.40 -3.98
CA GLU A 25 -9.81 5.32 -2.89
C GLU A 25 -8.75 5.31 -1.77
N LEU A 26 -8.21 4.13 -1.42
CA LEU A 26 -7.10 4.04 -0.46
C LEU A 26 -5.83 4.74 -0.97
N LEU A 27 -5.49 4.57 -2.24
CA LEU A 27 -4.34 5.25 -2.84
C LEU A 27 -4.51 6.78 -2.87
N LYS A 28 -5.74 7.29 -3.11
CA LYS A 28 -6.03 8.73 -3.03
C LYS A 28 -5.80 9.29 -1.63
N LEU A 29 -6.23 8.57 -0.59
CA LEU A 29 -6.01 8.96 0.80
C LEU A 29 -4.51 8.99 1.14
N LEU A 30 -3.78 7.95 0.75
CA LEU A 30 -2.33 7.84 1.00
C LEU A 30 -1.53 8.89 0.22
N ALA A 31 -1.95 9.23 -1.00
CA ALA A 31 -1.34 10.28 -1.82
C ALA A 31 -1.49 11.69 -1.22
N GLY A 32 -2.37 11.90 -0.24
CA GLY A 32 -2.48 13.14 0.51
C GLY A 32 -1.30 13.42 1.46
N HIS A 33 -0.40 12.45 1.63
CA HIS A 33 0.79 12.57 2.47
C HIS A 33 2.06 12.49 1.63
N ASP A 34 2.77 13.61 1.48
CA ASP A 34 3.98 13.71 0.64
C ASP A 34 5.13 12.75 1.03
N VAL A 35 5.07 12.19 2.23
CA VAL A 35 6.11 11.29 2.78
C VAL A 35 5.81 9.82 2.50
N ILE A 36 4.61 9.49 2.01
CA ILE A 36 4.18 8.10 1.82
C ILE A 36 4.58 7.61 0.43
N ARG A 37 5.18 6.41 0.39
CA ARG A 37 5.43 5.64 -0.82
C ARG A 37 4.72 4.29 -0.67
N VAL A 38 3.83 3.97 -1.61
CA VAL A 38 3.01 2.76 -1.52
C VAL A 38 3.47 1.73 -2.55
N LYS A 39 3.71 0.50 -2.12
CA LYS A 39 3.83 -0.68 -2.98
C LYS A 39 2.52 -1.47 -2.85
N VAL A 40 1.88 -1.80 -3.96
CA VAL A 40 0.61 -2.55 -3.96
C VAL A 40 0.87 -3.99 -4.38
N ALA A 41 0.28 -4.95 -3.67
CA ALA A 41 0.35 -6.37 -3.99
C ALA A 41 -1.06 -7.00 -4.00
N ASN A 42 -1.21 -8.08 -4.77
CA ASN A 42 -2.48 -8.79 -4.93
C ASN A 42 -2.65 -9.96 -3.94
N ASP A 43 -1.57 -10.35 -3.26
CA ASP A 43 -1.53 -11.44 -2.30
C ASP A 43 -0.32 -11.25 -1.35
N TYR A 44 -0.18 -12.14 -0.38
CA TYR A 44 0.87 -12.11 0.65
C TYR A 44 2.14 -12.89 0.26
N SER A 45 2.33 -13.23 -1.02
CA SER A 45 3.43 -14.11 -1.43
C SER A 45 4.81 -13.43 -1.37
N ASP A 46 4.85 -12.10 -1.48
CA ASP A 46 6.07 -11.29 -1.44
C ASP A 46 6.35 -10.84 0.00
N VAL A 47 6.74 -11.81 0.84
CA VAL A 47 7.00 -11.65 2.28
C VAL A 47 8.18 -10.71 2.52
N ASP A 48 9.21 -10.75 1.67
CA ASP A 48 10.39 -9.90 1.78
C ASP A 48 10.01 -8.42 1.67
N ALA A 49 9.20 -8.05 0.67
CA ALA A 49 8.74 -6.68 0.52
C ALA A 49 7.81 -6.21 1.65
N MET A 50 7.03 -7.13 2.23
CA MET A 50 6.18 -6.83 3.38
C MET A 50 7.02 -6.52 4.62
N CYS A 51 8.10 -7.27 4.85
CA CYS A 51 9.03 -7.06 5.96
C CYS A 51 9.92 -5.82 5.82
N GLU A 52 10.23 -5.40 4.59
CA GLU A 52 11.00 -4.18 4.32
C GLU A 52 10.21 -2.88 4.51
N SER A 53 8.88 -2.97 4.58
CA SER A 53 8.00 -1.81 4.65
C SER A 53 7.83 -1.30 6.09
N ASP A 54 7.69 0.01 6.27
CA ASP A 54 7.43 0.63 7.57
C ASP A 54 6.01 0.32 8.09
N LEU A 55 5.07 0.02 7.19
CA LEU A 55 3.67 -0.27 7.48
C LEU A 55 3.13 -1.26 6.44
N SER A 56 2.41 -2.28 6.90
CA SER A 56 1.74 -3.30 6.09
C SER A 56 0.28 -3.47 6.50
#